data_AF-A0A0F8XA53-F1
#
_entry.id   AF-A0A0F8XA53-F1
#
_cell.length_a   1.000
_cell.length_b   1.000
_cell.length_c   1.000
_cell.angle_alpha   90.00
_cell.angle_beta   90.00
_cell.angle_gamma   90.00
#
_symmetry.space_group_name_H-M   'P 1'
#
loop_
_entity.id
_entity.type
_entity.pdbx_description
1 polymer ?
#
loop_
_entity_poly.entity_id
_entity_poly.type
_entity_poly.pdbx_seq_one_letter_code
_entity_poly.pdbx_strand_id
1 'polypeptide(L)'
;GTFFQGRFHKAGSLVLPQTIWATKSGSVTDWNNRLSADDFGWEITADTDDINVFHQIHHGRHVQIFADNGEFYIPKSEGDILTPDTVSIRKTGSRGIKEGIPVVGVDGATLYMENSGTALREFIFTDAEAAYESTNLSQLAAHLLNTPTRMAYHRSTEADTPDLVLIVNLDGTLAVFSTQRDQNVAGWTLCETSGGTQGVGFIDVVDADGTMWFVTERTIGSGSKSFYLERFNDDLFVDLGVLDPPLQLDSQIDRFSMLNSLLPVIPSLMFKPSGSTLDADDRMHMLNRYTGPSSASLTIDGLDHLDGQVSKVIIDNTVQPDVTPSSGSATLERAPANTWQVGLAWPVVDGGTGIVHIQQLPVVASLPEGA
;
A
#
# COMPACT_ATOMS: atom_id res chain seq x y z
N GLY A 1 -8.58 2.93 -18.08
CA GLY A 1 -9.68 2.28 -18.82
C GLY A 1 -10.12 1.05 -18.04
N THR A 2 -11.39 0.63 -18.15
CA THR A 2 -11.92 -0.48 -17.37
C THR A 2 -12.93 -1.31 -18.19
N PHE A 3 -13.14 -2.56 -17.80
CA PHE A 3 -14.17 -3.42 -18.40
C PHE A 3 -15.44 -3.40 -17.55
N PHE A 4 -16.59 -3.31 -18.21
CA PHE A 4 -17.89 -3.39 -17.55
C PHE A 4 -18.95 -3.88 -18.57
N GLN A 5 -19.80 -4.83 -18.17
CA GLN A 5 -20.84 -5.45 -19.04
C GLN A 5 -20.38 -5.86 -20.45
N GLY A 6 -19.19 -6.45 -20.58
CA GLY A 6 -18.67 -6.90 -21.88
C GLY A 6 -18.21 -5.76 -22.81
N ARG A 7 -18.09 -4.53 -22.29
CA ARG A 7 -17.57 -3.35 -23.00
C ARG A 7 -16.30 -2.85 -22.34
N PHE A 8 -15.37 -2.35 -23.15
CA PHE A 8 -14.19 -1.64 -22.67
C PHE A 8 -14.46 -0.14 -22.65
N HIS A 9 -14.22 0.49 -21.51
CA HIS A 9 -14.49 1.89 -21.26
C HIS A 9 -13.19 2.69 -21.14
N LYS A 10 -13.17 3.87 -21.74
CA LYS A 10 -12.12 4.89 -21.60
C LYS A 10 -12.74 6.23 -21.31
N ALA A 11 -12.10 7.01 -20.45
CA ALA A 11 -12.54 8.34 -20.06
C ALA A 11 -11.37 9.32 -20.21
N GLY A 12 -11.67 10.54 -20.66
CA GLY A 12 -10.71 11.61 -20.82
C GLY A 12 -9.79 11.45 -22.04
N SER A 13 -9.64 12.52 -22.80
CA SER A 13 -8.59 12.69 -23.79
C SER A 13 -8.11 14.15 -23.81
N LEU A 14 -6.98 14.43 -24.44
CA LEU A 14 -6.45 15.80 -24.53
C LEU A 14 -7.39 16.80 -25.20
N VAL A 15 -8.28 16.33 -26.10
CA VAL A 15 -9.23 17.18 -26.84
C VAL A 15 -10.63 17.13 -26.22
N LEU A 16 -10.99 16.00 -25.64
CA LEU A 16 -12.28 15.73 -25.02
C LEU A 16 -12.06 15.22 -23.58
N PRO A 17 -11.70 16.11 -22.65
CA PRO A 17 -11.26 15.72 -21.30
C PRO A 17 -12.40 15.22 -20.39
N GLN A 18 -13.64 15.60 -20.70
CA GLN A 18 -14.84 15.23 -19.93
C GLN A 18 -15.73 14.22 -20.65
N THR A 19 -15.16 13.48 -21.60
CA THR A 19 -15.87 12.50 -22.42
C THR A 19 -15.46 11.09 -22.05
N ILE A 20 -16.43 10.18 -22.09
CA ILE A 20 -16.25 8.75 -21.92
C ILE A 20 -16.76 8.02 -23.15
N TRP A 21 -16.03 6.98 -23.54
CA TRP A 21 -16.34 6.10 -24.65
C TRP A 21 -16.42 4.66 -24.16
N ALA A 22 -17.27 3.87 -24.81
CA ALA A 22 -17.29 2.43 -24.67
C ALA A 22 -17.29 1.73 -26.02
N THR A 23 -16.60 0.59 -26.10
CA THR A 23 -16.64 -0.29 -27.27
C THR A 23 -18.00 -0.97 -27.41
N LYS A 24 -18.25 -1.56 -28.58
CA LYS A 24 -19.31 -2.55 -28.78
C LYS A 24 -19.22 -3.66 -27.73
N SER A 25 -20.38 -4.19 -27.33
CA SER A 25 -20.42 -5.34 -26.44
C SER A 25 -19.76 -6.56 -27.09
N GLY A 26 -18.94 -7.28 -26.32
CA GLY A 26 -18.20 -8.45 -26.78
C GLY A 26 -16.95 -8.13 -27.64
N SER A 27 -16.63 -6.85 -27.83
CA SER A 27 -15.42 -6.41 -28.55
C SER A 27 -14.63 -5.41 -27.73
N VAL A 28 -13.30 -5.53 -27.74
CA VAL A 28 -12.39 -4.59 -27.04
C VAL A 28 -11.79 -3.53 -27.98
N THR A 29 -12.03 -3.68 -29.29
CA THR A 29 -11.41 -2.85 -30.34
C THR A 29 -12.42 -2.13 -31.24
N ASP A 30 -13.69 -2.55 -31.23
CA ASP A 30 -14.73 -1.93 -32.05
C ASP A 30 -15.41 -0.79 -31.29
N TRP A 31 -15.12 0.45 -31.70
CA TRP A 31 -15.66 1.69 -31.11
C TRP A 31 -16.81 2.27 -31.93
N ASN A 32 -17.45 1.48 -32.81
CA ASN A 32 -18.49 1.99 -33.68
C ASN A 32 -19.70 2.51 -32.87
N ASN A 33 -19.88 3.82 -32.90
CA ASN A 33 -20.96 4.58 -32.27
C ASN A 33 -21.94 5.20 -33.29
N ARG A 34 -21.86 4.80 -34.57
CA ARG A 34 -22.66 5.41 -35.65
C ARG A 34 -24.10 4.92 -35.73
N LEU A 35 -24.43 3.88 -34.98
CA LEU A 35 -25.78 3.29 -34.88
C LEU A 35 -26.11 3.07 -33.40
N SER A 36 -27.39 2.95 -33.08
CA SER A 36 -27.89 2.88 -31.70
C SER A 36 -28.43 1.50 -31.31
N ALA A 37 -28.02 0.42 -31.99
CA ALA A 37 -28.39 -0.93 -31.54
C ALA A 37 -27.78 -1.22 -30.15
N ASP A 38 -28.44 -2.07 -29.37
CA ASP A 38 -28.11 -2.29 -27.95
C ASP A 38 -26.65 -2.74 -27.69
N ASP A 39 -26.01 -3.36 -28.69
CA ASP A 39 -24.62 -3.83 -28.64
C ASP A 39 -23.60 -2.80 -29.18
N PHE A 40 -24.02 -1.68 -29.77
CA PHE A 40 -23.13 -0.69 -30.36
C PHE A 40 -22.35 0.09 -29.31
N GLY A 41 -21.16 0.58 -29.68
CA GLY A 41 -20.36 1.46 -28.85
C GLY A 41 -21.05 2.80 -28.66
N TRP A 42 -20.60 3.55 -27.67
CA TRP A 42 -21.20 4.84 -27.35
C TRP A 42 -20.16 5.85 -26.88
N GLU A 43 -20.55 7.10 -26.96
CA GLU A 43 -19.76 8.27 -26.56
C GLU A 43 -20.70 9.22 -25.84
N ILE A 44 -20.31 9.66 -24.65
CA ILE A 44 -21.07 10.63 -23.88
C ILE A 44 -20.12 11.58 -23.16
N THR A 45 -20.46 12.85 -23.19
CA THR A 45 -19.71 13.93 -22.56
C THR A 45 -20.48 14.38 -21.33
N ALA A 46 -19.79 14.57 -20.20
CA ALA A 46 -20.44 15.09 -19.01
C ALA A 46 -20.97 16.50 -19.28
N ASP A 47 -22.23 16.71 -18.88
CA ASP A 47 -22.94 17.98 -19.02
C ASP A 47 -22.97 18.66 -17.65
N THR A 48 -22.02 19.58 -17.45
CA THR A 48 -21.85 20.34 -16.21
C THR A 48 -21.39 21.75 -16.53
N ASP A 49 -21.59 22.67 -15.58
CA ASP A 49 -21.22 24.08 -15.75
C ASP A 49 -19.70 24.31 -15.90
N ASP A 50 -18.89 23.46 -15.27
CA ASP A 50 -17.42 23.51 -15.33
C ASP A 50 -16.85 22.44 -16.26
N ILE A 51 -15.65 22.69 -16.81
CA ILE A 51 -14.88 21.67 -17.52
C ILE A 51 -14.24 20.75 -16.47
N ASN A 52 -14.59 19.47 -16.48
CA ASN A 52 -14.00 18.47 -15.58
C ASN A 52 -12.98 17.62 -16.34
N VAL A 53 -11.74 17.58 -15.89
CA VAL A 53 -10.72 16.74 -16.52
C VAL A 53 -10.77 15.35 -15.88
N PHE A 54 -11.19 14.35 -16.65
CA PHE A 54 -11.25 12.98 -16.17
C PHE A 54 -9.85 12.38 -16.06
N HIS A 55 -9.45 12.03 -14.84
CA HIS A 55 -8.15 11.43 -14.57
C HIS A 55 -8.23 9.91 -14.46
N GLN A 56 -9.32 9.37 -13.88
CA GLN A 56 -9.44 7.93 -13.65
C GLN A 56 -10.85 7.41 -13.88
N ILE A 57 -10.92 6.14 -14.27
CA ILE A 57 -12.15 5.37 -14.45
C ILE A 57 -11.99 4.04 -13.71
N HIS A 58 -12.98 3.72 -12.89
CA HIS A 58 -12.97 2.54 -12.04
C HIS A 58 -14.29 1.78 -12.17
N HIS A 59 -14.24 0.45 -12.07
CA HIS A 59 -15.45 -0.35 -11.94
C HIS A 59 -15.72 -0.61 -10.47
N GLY A 60 -16.88 -0.21 -9.98
CA GLY A 60 -17.41 -0.68 -8.70
C GLY A 60 -18.75 -1.37 -8.97
N ARG A 61 -19.76 -1.00 -8.18
CA ARG A 61 -21.17 -1.29 -8.49
C ARG A 61 -21.59 -0.68 -9.83
N HIS A 62 -21.15 0.55 -10.09
CA HIS A 62 -21.32 1.25 -11.36
C HIS A 62 -19.95 1.58 -11.97
N VAL A 63 -19.95 2.05 -13.21
CA VAL A 63 -18.76 2.71 -13.77
C VAL A 63 -18.63 4.07 -13.08
N GLN A 64 -17.51 4.26 -12.39
CA GLN A 64 -17.19 5.48 -11.67
C GLN A 64 -16.10 6.23 -12.42
N ILE A 65 -16.19 7.56 -12.44
CA ILE A 65 -15.23 8.44 -13.09
C ILE A 65 -14.81 9.50 -12.08
N PHE A 66 -13.51 9.69 -11.93
CA PHE A 66 -12.91 10.65 -11.01
C PHE A 66 -12.23 11.75 -11.82
N ALA A 67 -12.68 12.98 -11.61
CA ALA A 67 -12.18 14.18 -12.26
C ALA A 67 -11.42 15.07 -11.28
N ASP A 68 -10.70 16.07 -11.77
CA ASP A 68 -10.02 17.10 -10.96
C ASP A 68 -10.95 17.86 -10.00
N ASN A 69 -12.22 18.01 -10.35
CA ASN A 69 -13.19 18.84 -9.63
C ASN A 69 -14.49 18.10 -9.27
N GLY A 70 -14.50 16.77 -9.31
CA GLY A 70 -15.65 15.99 -8.84
C GLY A 70 -15.65 14.51 -9.20
N GLU A 71 -16.62 13.83 -8.60
CA GLU A 71 -16.86 12.40 -8.73
C GLU A 71 -18.13 12.17 -9.55
N PHE A 72 -18.05 11.25 -10.49
CA PHE A 72 -19.12 10.93 -11.42
C PHE A 72 -19.36 9.42 -11.45
N TYR A 73 -20.56 9.04 -11.87
CA TYR A 73 -20.89 7.65 -12.12
C TYR A 73 -21.91 7.52 -13.26
N ILE A 74 -21.95 6.36 -13.89
CA ILE A 74 -22.99 5.99 -14.85
C ILE A 74 -24.10 5.26 -14.09
N PRO A 75 -25.24 5.92 -13.81
CA PRO A 75 -26.34 5.29 -13.10
C PRO A 75 -26.93 4.16 -13.94
N LYS A 76 -27.41 3.14 -13.25
CA LYS A 76 -28.08 2.00 -13.87
C LYS A 76 -28.99 1.33 -12.85
N SER A 77 -30.22 1.04 -13.24
CA SER A 77 -31.12 0.18 -12.47
C SER A 77 -30.68 -1.28 -12.57
N GLU A 78 -31.05 -2.08 -11.59
CA GLU A 78 -30.79 -3.52 -11.62
C GLU A 78 -31.52 -4.19 -12.80
N GLY A 79 -30.84 -5.08 -13.52
CA GLY A 79 -31.39 -5.75 -14.71
C GLY A 79 -31.26 -4.98 -16.03
N ASP A 80 -31.08 -3.66 -15.99
CA ASP A 80 -30.92 -2.87 -17.22
C ASP A 80 -29.57 -3.17 -17.92
N ILE A 81 -29.41 -2.73 -19.17
CA ILE A 81 -28.15 -2.82 -19.89
C ILE A 81 -27.77 -1.41 -20.33
N LEU A 82 -26.47 -1.09 -20.26
CA LEU A 82 -25.95 0.15 -20.83
C LEU A 82 -25.91 0.03 -22.36
N THR A 83 -26.76 0.81 -23.02
CA THR A 83 -26.86 0.93 -24.47
C THR A 83 -26.56 2.38 -24.88
N PRO A 84 -26.31 2.64 -26.18
CA PRO A 84 -26.13 4.00 -26.66
C PRO A 84 -27.29 4.95 -26.32
N ASP A 85 -28.52 4.43 -26.20
CA ASP A 85 -29.72 5.23 -25.94
C ASP A 85 -30.01 5.42 -24.44
N THR A 86 -29.45 4.58 -23.56
CA THR A 86 -29.74 4.62 -22.10
C THR A 86 -28.59 5.21 -21.27
N VAL A 87 -27.39 5.34 -21.84
CA VAL A 87 -26.22 5.82 -21.11
C VAL A 87 -26.39 7.29 -20.70
N SER A 88 -26.08 7.57 -19.43
CA SER A 88 -26.02 8.92 -18.87
C SER A 88 -24.87 9.02 -17.86
N ILE A 89 -24.40 10.23 -17.57
CA ILE A 89 -23.40 10.47 -16.52
C ILE A 89 -24.04 11.36 -15.47
N ARG A 90 -23.83 11.06 -14.20
CA ARG A 90 -24.21 11.94 -13.08
C ARG A 90 -23.00 12.35 -12.28
N LYS A 91 -22.94 13.64 -11.93
CA LYS A 91 -22.00 14.17 -10.93
C LYS A 91 -22.62 14.02 -9.55
N THR A 92 -21.82 13.63 -8.57
CA THR A 92 -22.28 13.41 -7.19
C THR A 92 -21.61 14.33 -6.19
N GLY A 93 -20.31 14.55 -6.37
CA GLY A 93 -19.52 15.43 -5.50
C GLY A 93 -18.68 16.41 -6.31
N SER A 94 -18.02 17.32 -5.60
CA SER A 94 -17.16 18.36 -6.19
C SER A 94 -15.78 18.40 -5.51
N ARG A 95 -15.32 17.26 -4.98
CA ARG A 95 -14.04 17.17 -4.26
C ARG A 95 -12.88 17.00 -5.23
N GLY A 96 -13.10 16.14 -6.22
CA GLY A 96 -12.13 15.76 -7.22
C GLY A 96 -11.02 14.87 -6.68
N ILE A 97 -10.28 14.27 -7.61
CA ILE A 97 -9.18 13.36 -7.32
C ILE A 97 -7.83 14.05 -7.49
N LYS A 98 -6.85 13.65 -6.67
CA LYS A 98 -5.45 14.01 -6.86
C LYS A 98 -4.88 13.22 -8.03
N GLU A 99 -4.44 13.94 -9.06
CA GLU A 99 -3.80 13.31 -10.22
C GLU A 99 -2.57 12.48 -9.82
N GLY A 100 -2.40 11.33 -10.47
CA GLY A 100 -1.26 10.43 -10.29
C GLY A 100 -1.42 9.38 -9.19
N ILE A 101 -2.47 9.46 -8.36
CA ILE A 101 -2.75 8.47 -7.32
C ILE A 101 -3.91 7.56 -7.77
N PRO A 102 -3.72 6.24 -7.88
CA PRO A 102 -4.78 5.32 -8.29
C PRO A 102 -5.89 5.24 -7.23
N VAL A 103 -7.15 5.20 -7.65
CA VAL A 103 -8.26 4.77 -6.78
C VAL A 103 -8.17 3.28 -6.51
N VAL A 104 -8.65 2.86 -5.35
CA VAL A 104 -8.65 1.46 -4.93
C VAL A 104 -10.04 1.02 -4.48
N GLY A 105 -10.48 -0.15 -4.92
CA GLY A 105 -11.72 -0.76 -4.45
C GLY A 105 -11.48 -1.49 -3.13
N VAL A 106 -12.27 -1.16 -2.10
CA VAL A 106 -12.17 -1.77 -0.76
C VAL A 106 -13.57 -2.13 -0.29
N ASP A 107 -13.86 -3.42 -0.14
CA ASP A 107 -15.11 -3.94 0.45
C ASP A 107 -16.39 -3.23 -0.07
N GLY A 108 -16.50 -3.13 -1.41
CA GLY A 108 -17.64 -2.51 -2.10
C GLY A 108 -17.62 -0.98 -2.19
N ALA A 109 -16.74 -0.32 -1.45
CA ALA A 109 -16.45 1.10 -1.59
C ALA A 109 -15.28 1.34 -2.55
N THR A 110 -15.10 2.59 -2.97
CA THR A 110 -13.94 3.02 -3.74
C THR A 110 -13.24 4.14 -3.00
N LEU A 111 -12.00 3.93 -2.62
CA LEU A 111 -11.21 4.94 -1.93
C LEU A 111 -10.41 5.75 -2.95
N TYR A 112 -10.37 7.06 -2.73
CA TYR A 112 -9.62 7.99 -3.56
C TYR A 112 -9.01 9.11 -2.72
N MET A 113 -7.90 9.67 -3.21
CA MET A 113 -7.28 10.85 -2.63
C MET A 113 -7.96 12.10 -3.18
N GLU A 114 -8.51 12.96 -2.30
CA GLU A 114 -9.07 14.27 -2.69
C GLU A 114 -8.02 15.11 -3.44
N ASN A 115 -8.42 15.93 -4.41
CA ASN A 115 -7.52 16.71 -5.28
C ASN A 115 -6.43 17.48 -4.51
N SER A 116 -6.79 18.10 -3.38
CA SER A 116 -5.85 18.81 -2.51
C SER A 116 -4.75 17.92 -1.89
N GLY A 117 -4.96 16.61 -1.83
CA GLY A 117 -4.11 15.65 -1.13
C GLY A 117 -4.29 15.65 0.39
N THR A 118 -5.34 16.29 0.91
CA THR A 118 -5.54 16.46 2.35
C THR A 118 -6.52 15.45 2.96
N ALA A 119 -7.18 14.64 2.13
CA ALA A 119 -8.17 13.69 2.60
C ALA A 119 -8.17 12.39 1.78
N LEU A 120 -8.13 11.26 2.47
CA LEU A 120 -8.56 9.98 1.90
C LEU A 120 -10.08 9.90 2.02
N ARG A 121 -10.76 9.66 0.91
CA ARG A 121 -12.21 9.63 0.85
C ARG A 121 -12.73 8.27 0.46
N GLU A 122 -13.81 7.87 1.11
CA GLU A 122 -14.63 6.73 0.72
C GLU A 122 -15.72 7.21 -0.24
N PHE A 123 -15.83 6.57 -1.39
CA PHE A 123 -16.92 6.75 -2.35
C PHE A 123 -17.77 5.48 -2.38
N ILE A 124 -18.97 5.54 -1.80
CA ILE A 124 -19.85 4.37 -1.62
C ILE A 124 -21.28 4.72 -2.04
N PHE A 125 -21.99 3.75 -2.60
CA PHE A 125 -23.40 3.90 -2.98
C PHE A 125 -24.29 3.64 -1.76
N THR A 126 -25.23 4.54 -1.49
CA THR A 126 -26.23 4.38 -0.43
C THR A 126 -27.62 4.18 -1.06
N ASP A 127 -28.32 3.13 -0.64
CA ASP A 127 -29.67 2.86 -1.16
C ASP A 127 -30.68 3.91 -0.66
N ALA A 128 -30.42 4.53 0.49
CA ALA A 128 -31.28 5.56 1.08
C ALA A 128 -31.36 6.83 0.20
N GLU A 129 -30.22 7.28 -0.33
CA GLU A 129 -30.17 8.44 -1.24
C GLU A 129 -30.28 8.04 -2.73
N ALA A 130 -30.18 6.73 -3.02
CA ALA A 130 -30.04 6.18 -4.37
C ALA A 130 -28.90 6.87 -5.17
N ALA A 131 -27.85 7.24 -4.45
CA ALA A 131 -26.73 8.03 -4.93
C ALA A 131 -25.43 7.54 -4.29
N TYR A 132 -24.31 8.04 -4.80
CA TYR A 132 -23.06 7.86 -4.10
C TYR A 132 -22.89 8.95 -3.03
N GLU A 133 -22.18 8.63 -1.98
CA GLU A 133 -21.73 9.58 -0.98
C GLU A 133 -20.21 9.56 -0.90
N SER A 134 -19.62 10.70 -0.52
CA SER A 134 -18.18 10.82 -0.34
C SER A 134 -17.79 11.27 1.06
N THR A 135 -17.37 10.30 1.86
CA THR A 135 -17.03 10.47 3.28
C THR A 135 -15.53 10.59 3.48
N ASN A 136 -15.07 11.45 4.40
CA ASN A 136 -13.65 11.62 4.70
C ASN A 136 -13.19 10.60 5.76
N LEU A 137 -12.36 9.64 5.37
CA LEU A 137 -11.80 8.60 6.26
C LEU A 137 -10.61 9.09 7.08
N SER A 138 -9.88 10.09 6.58
CA SER A 138 -8.73 10.66 7.27
C SER A 138 -9.10 11.89 8.10
N GLN A 139 -10.37 12.07 8.47
CA GLN A 139 -10.83 13.27 9.20
C GLN A 139 -10.05 13.50 10.50
N LEU A 140 -9.71 12.43 11.21
CA LEU A 140 -8.95 12.48 12.47
C LEU A 140 -7.44 12.26 12.27
N ALA A 141 -7.02 11.92 11.06
CA ALA A 141 -5.64 11.54 10.71
C ALA A 141 -5.07 12.37 9.54
N ALA A 142 -5.63 13.54 9.25
CA ALA A 142 -5.22 14.37 8.12
C ALA A 142 -3.74 14.80 8.19
N HIS A 143 -3.19 14.90 9.41
CA HIS A 143 -1.78 15.21 9.66
C HIS A 143 -0.81 14.10 9.20
N LEU A 144 -1.31 12.92 8.85
CA LEU A 144 -0.51 11.83 8.28
C LEU A 144 -0.43 11.91 6.76
N LEU A 145 -1.22 12.76 6.11
CA LEU A 145 -1.25 12.95 4.66
C LEU A 145 -0.38 14.16 4.28
N ASN A 146 0.92 13.92 4.10
CA ASN A 146 1.92 14.94 3.80
C ASN A 146 2.26 14.96 2.31
N THR A 147 1.39 15.56 1.50
CA THR A 147 1.50 15.54 0.04
C THR A 147 1.59 14.10 -0.51
N PRO A 148 0.50 13.32 -0.44
CA PRO A 148 0.46 11.96 -0.98
C PRO A 148 0.88 11.91 -2.46
N THR A 149 1.60 10.85 -2.84
CA THR A 149 2.13 10.65 -4.20
C THR A 149 1.73 9.30 -4.78
N ARG A 150 1.48 8.29 -3.94
CA ARG A 150 1.08 6.93 -4.34
C ARG A 150 0.09 6.34 -3.35
N MET A 151 -0.74 5.43 -3.83
CA MET A 151 -1.64 4.63 -3.01
C MET A 151 -1.67 3.19 -3.53
N ALA A 152 -1.70 2.22 -2.62
CA ALA A 152 -1.96 0.82 -2.92
C ALA A 152 -2.95 0.25 -1.89
N TYR A 153 -3.59 -0.84 -2.26
CA TYR A 153 -4.48 -1.59 -1.38
C TYR A 153 -3.98 -3.03 -1.30
N HIS A 154 -3.77 -3.48 -0.07
CA HIS A 154 -3.44 -4.85 0.26
C HIS A 154 -4.64 -5.47 0.97
N ARG A 155 -5.20 -6.50 0.34
CA ARG A 155 -6.25 -7.30 0.94
C ARG A 155 -5.62 -8.41 1.77
N SER A 156 -5.99 -8.48 3.03
CA SER A 156 -5.57 -9.55 3.93
C SER A 156 -6.11 -10.90 3.46
N THR A 157 -5.30 -11.94 3.58
CA THR A 157 -5.69 -13.34 3.38
C THR A 157 -6.07 -14.03 4.69
N GLU A 158 -5.81 -13.39 5.83
CA GLU A 158 -6.06 -13.90 7.17
C GLU A 158 -7.31 -13.26 7.78
N ALA A 159 -8.09 -14.05 8.53
CA ALA A 159 -9.37 -13.62 9.05
C ALA A 159 -9.28 -12.59 10.20
N ASP A 160 -8.14 -12.52 10.87
CA ASP A 160 -7.86 -11.65 12.02
C ASP A 160 -6.96 -10.45 11.69
N THR A 161 -6.53 -10.32 10.43
CA THR A 161 -5.71 -9.20 9.97
C THR A 161 -6.56 -8.25 9.13
N PRO A 162 -6.56 -6.93 9.41
CA PRO A 162 -7.31 -5.95 8.64
C PRO A 162 -6.69 -5.75 7.25
N ASP A 163 -7.50 -5.31 6.30
CA ASP A 163 -6.98 -4.83 5.03
C ASP A 163 -6.21 -3.53 5.21
N LEU A 164 -5.23 -3.29 4.35
CA LEU A 164 -4.37 -2.12 4.43
C LEU A 164 -4.48 -1.27 3.16
N VAL A 165 -4.64 0.03 3.36
CA VAL A 165 -4.50 1.05 2.33
C VAL A 165 -3.23 1.83 2.63
N LEU A 166 -2.26 1.72 1.74
CA LEU A 166 -0.91 2.23 1.91
C LEU A 166 -0.76 3.50 1.09
N ILE A 167 -0.34 4.60 1.71
CA ILE A 167 -0.24 5.91 1.08
C ILE A 167 1.18 6.44 1.29
N VAL A 168 1.93 6.59 0.20
CA VAL A 168 3.27 7.18 0.23
C VAL A 168 3.16 8.69 0.17
N ASN A 169 3.84 9.37 1.08
CA ASN A 169 3.97 10.81 1.12
C ASN A 169 5.25 11.28 0.42
N LEU A 170 5.26 12.53 -0.06
CA LEU A 170 6.43 13.10 -0.72
C LEU A 170 7.65 13.22 0.20
N ASP A 171 7.45 13.31 1.52
CA ASP A 171 8.51 13.41 2.52
C ASP A 171 9.25 12.08 2.80
N GLY A 172 8.77 10.96 2.23
CA GLY A 172 9.32 9.62 2.42
C GLY A 172 8.61 8.81 3.50
N THR A 173 7.58 9.36 4.16
CA THR A 173 6.75 8.63 5.13
C THR A 173 5.66 7.82 4.44
N LEU A 174 5.17 6.77 5.12
CA LEU A 174 4.08 5.92 4.64
C LEU A 174 2.92 5.99 5.64
N ALA A 175 1.80 6.59 5.24
CA ALA A 175 0.57 6.52 5.99
C ALA A 175 -0.16 5.21 5.66
N VAL A 176 -0.48 4.43 6.68
CA VAL A 176 -1.18 3.15 6.55
C VAL A 176 -2.55 3.28 7.19
N PHE A 177 -3.59 3.08 6.39
CA PHE A 177 -4.97 2.99 6.86
C PHE A 177 -5.38 1.52 6.92
N SER A 178 -5.56 1.00 8.13
CA SER A 178 -6.06 -0.34 8.39
C SER A 178 -7.57 -0.32 8.48
N THR A 179 -8.25 -1.20 7.76
CA THR A 179 -9.71 -1.22 7.69
C THR A 179 -10.28 -2.64 7.69
N GLN A 180 -11.38 -2.83 8.40
CA GLN A 180 -12.25 -3.99 8.29
C GLN A 180 -13.69 -3.48 8.37
N ARG A 181 -14.29 -3.25 7.20
CA ARG A 181 -15.57 -2.51 7.11
C ARG A 181 -16.71 -3.28 7.79
N ASP A 182 -16.75 -4.59 7.62
CA ASP A 182 -17.78 -5.46 8.22
C ASP A 182 -17.77 -5.45 9.76
N GLN A 183 -16.61 -5.13 10.36
CA GLN A 183 -16.45 -5.05 11.82
C GLN A 183 -16.40 -3.61 12.34
N ASN A 184 -16.54 -2.62 11.45
CA ASN A 184 -16.36 -1.19 11.77
C ASN A 184 -15.03 -0.88 12.46
N VAL A 185 -13.95 -1.53 12.02
CA VAL A 185 -12.60 -1.29 12.53
C VAL A 185 -11.84 -0.42 11.53
N ALA A 186 -11.30 0.69 12.03
CA ALA A 186 -10.49 1.63 11.26
C ALA A 186 -9.35 2.15 12.13
N GLY A 187 -8.14 2.20 11.57
CA GLY A 187 -6.94 2.66 12.27
C GLY A 187 -5.94 3.31 11.32
N TRP A 188 -5.18 4.27 11.82
CA TRP A 188 -4.15 4.96 11.07
C TRP A 188 -2.79 4.80 11.76
N THR A 189 -1.78 4.46 10.99
CA THR A 189 -0.39 4.35 11.42
C THR A 189 0.50 5.13 10.47
N LEU A 190 1.54 5.78 11.00
CA LEU A 190 2.60 6.37 10.19
C LEU A 190 3.85 5.48 10.29
N CYS A 191 4.40 5.11 9.15
CA CYS A 191 5.61 4.32 9.05
C CYS A 191 6.75 5.16 8.45
N GLU A 192 7.95 4.96 8.97
CA GLU A 192 9.18 5.64 8.54
C GLU A 192 10.30 4.59 8.41
N THR A 193 11.21 4.80 7.47
CA THR A 193 12.41 3.95 7.31
C THR A 193 13.56 4.44 8.18
N SER A 194 14.40 3.54 8.70
CA SER A 194 15.63 3.97 9.41
C SER A 194 16.56 4.76 8.49
N GLY A 195 17.16 5.83 9.02
CA GLY A 195 18.02 6.74 8.25
C GLY A 195 17.27 7.70 7.33
N GLY A 196 15.93 7.66 7.30
CA GLY A 196 15.10 8.63 6.58
C GLY A 196 15.26 10.03 7.19
N THR A 197 15.92 10.93 6.46
CA THR A 197 15.77 12.37 6.64
C THR A 197 14.78 12.86 5.57
N GLN A 198 14.10 13.99 5.76
CA GLN A 198 13.12 14.52 4.80
C GLN A 198 13.54 14.32 3.34
N GLY A 199 12.74 13.56 2.59
CA GLY A 199 12.99 13.24 1.17
C GLY A 199 13.86 12.00 0.92
N VAL A 200 13.97 11.10 1.90
CA VAL A 200 14.61 9.77 1.83
C VAL A 200 13.70 8.81 2.61
N GLY A 201 13.17 7.78 1.97
CA GLY A 201 12.19 6.84 2.56
C GLY A 201 11.37 6.12 1.49
N PHE A 202 10.08 5.91 1.73
CA PHE A 202 9.17 5.31 0.76
C PHE A 202 8.96 6.21 -0.47
N ILE A 203 9.02 5.63 -1.66
CA ILE A 203 8.86 6.32 -2.95
C ILE A 203 7.65 5.79 -3.72
N ASP A 204 7.48 4.47 -3.73
CA ASP A 204 6.36 3.81 -4.38
C ASP A 204 5.93 2.57 -3.60
N VAL A 205 4.67 2.17 -3.79
CA VAL A 205 4.06 1.01 -3.18
C VAL A 205 3.16 0.31 -4.17
N VAL A 206 3.24 -1.02 -4.21
CA VAL A 206 2.35 -1.86 -5.02
C VAL A 206 2.05 -3.15 -4.29
N ASP A 207 0.81 -3.61 -4.37
CA ASP A 207 0.48 -5.00 -4.05
C ASP A 207 0.56 -5.83 -5.33
N ALA A 208 1.38 -6.88 -5.31
CA ALA A 208 1.48 -7.85 -6.37
C ALA A 208 1.26 -9.25 -5.81
N ASP A 209 0.18 -9.89 -6.24
CA ASP A 209 -0.21 -11.25 -5.86
C ASP A 209 -0.30 -11.47 -4.34
N GLY A 210 -0.82 -10.48 -3.60
CA GLY A 210 -0.97 -10.54 -2.14
C GLY A 210 0.33 -10.26 -1.39
N THR A 211 1.38 -9.82 -2.08
CA THR A 211 2.63 -9.34 -1.47
C THR A 211 2.78 -7.85 -1.69
N MET A 212 2.97 -7.10 -0.61
CA MET A 212 3.27 -5.68 -0.68
C MET A 212 4.76 -5.47 -0.98
N TRP A 213 5.02 -4.68 -2.02
CA TRP A 213 6.35 -4.27 -2.44
C TRP A 213 6.50 -2.76 -2.32
N PHE A 214 7.67 -2.34 -1.86
CA PHE A 214 8.04 -0.94 -1.65
C PHE A 214 9.26 -0.61 -2.47
N VAL A 215 9.24 0.53 -3.14
CA VAL A 215 10.47 1.18 -3.60
C VAL A 215 10.86 2.18 -2.52
N THR A 216 12.05 2.02 -1.94
CA THR A 216 12.59 2.94 -0.95
C THR A 216 13.83 3.62 -1.50
N GLU A 217 14.04 4.88 -1.15
CA GLU A 217 15.32 5.57 -1.31
C GLU A 217 15.99 5.63 0.05
N ARG A 218 17.26 5.23 0.13
CA ARG A 218 18.03 5.25 1.38
C ARG A 218 19.43 5.81 1.15
N THR A 219 19.96 6.48 2.18
CA THR A 219 21.36 6.90 2.24
C THR A 219 22.01 6.15 3.39
N ILE A 220 22.95 5.25 3.07
CA ILE A 220 23.59 4.40 4.07
C ILE A 220 25.06 4.83 4.20
N GLY A 221 25.47 5.17 5.42
CA GLY A 221 26.83 5.64 5.71
C GLY A 221 27.22 6.94 5.02
N SER A 222 28.47 7.02 4.55
CA SER A 222 28.96 8.15 3.74
C SER A 222 28.63 7.99 2.24
N GLY A 223 27.75 7.05 1.90
CA GLY A 223 27.39 6.69 0.52
C GLY A 223 26.44 7.68 -0.14
N SER A 224 26.23 7.47 -1.44
CA SER A 224 25.19 8.16 -2.23
C SER A 224 23.80 7.58 -1.93
N LYS A 225 22.76 8.33 -2.31
CA LYS A 225 21.37 7.82 -2.34
C LYS A 225 21.27 6.58 -3.24
N SER A 226 20.65 5.53 -2.72
CA SER A 226 20.40 4.26 -3.42
C SER A 226 18.93 3.88 -3.32
N PHE A 227 18.42 3.19 -4.34
CA PHE A 227 17.05 2.66 -4.35
C PHE A 227 17.05 1.18 -3.99
N TYR A 228 16.08 0.77 -3.19
CA TYR A 228 15.85 -0.63 -2.81
C TYR A 228 14.42 -1.03 -3.18
N LEU A 229 14.28 -2.32 -3.50
CA LEU A 229 12.97 -2.98 -3.60
C LEU A 229 12.81 -3.83 -2.34
N GLU A 230 11.80 -3.50 -1.53
CA GLU A 230 11.63 -3.97 -0.16
C GLU A 230 10.25 -4.63 0.03
N ARG A 231 10.11 -5.52 1.02
CA ARG A 231 8.84 -6.19 1.37
C ARG A 231 8.76 -6.53 2.86
N PHE A 232 7.56 -6.40 3.41
CA PHE A 232 7.18 -6.88 4.73
C PHE A 232 7.62 -8.35 4.99
N ASN A 233 8.40 -8.56 6.05
CA ASN A 233 8.85 -9.87 6.54
C ASN A 233 8.67 -9.96 8.06
N ASP A 234 7.78 -10.84 8.49
CA ASP A 234 7.43 -11.05 9.89
C ASP A 234 8.53 -11.70 10.74
N ASP A 235 9.47 -12.40 10.09
CA ASP A 235 10.59 -13.07 10.77
C ASP A 235 11.80 -12.14 10.99
N LEU A 236 11.78 -10.93 10.40
CA LEU A 236 12.87 -9.97 10.49
C LEU A 236 12.53 -8.87 11.51
N PHE A 237 13.31 -8.81 12.58
CA PHE A 237 13.14 -7.87 13.69
C PHE A 237 14.01 -6.62 13.56
N VAL A 238 14.73 -6.49 12.45
CA VAL A 238 15.63 -5.38 12.11
C VAL A 238 15.20 -4.74 10.80
N ASP A 239 15.58 -3.48 10.59
CA ASP A 239 15.43 -2.81 9.30
C ASP A 239 16.64 -3.13 8.41
N LEU A 240 16.51 -3.08 7.09
CA LEU A 240 17.55 -3.37 6.11
C LEU A 240 18.31 -4.68 6.33
N GLY A 241 17.63 -5.68 6.90
CA GLY A 241 18.29 -6.84 7.46
C GLY A 241 18.45 -8.02 6.51
N VAL A 242 19.45 -8.84 6.83
CA VAL A 242 19.61 -10.19 6.29
C VAL A 242 19.20 -11.18 7.37
N LEU A 243 18.48 -12.24 6.99
CA LEU A 243 18.03 -13.34 7.84
C LEU A 243 18.55 -14.66 7.27
N ASP A 244 18.99 -15.56 8.14
CA ASP A 244 19.39 -16.92 7.80
C ASP A 244 18.74 -17.94 8.77
N PRO A 245 18.22 -19.08 8.27
CA PRO A 245 18.03 -19.37 6.85
C PRO A 245 17.16 -18.31 6.18
N PRO A 246 17.39 -17.99 4.90
CA PRO A 246 16.57 -17.02 4.21
C PRO A 246 15.13 -17.52 4.16
N LEU A 247 14.19 -16.57 4.12
CA LEU A 247 12.78 -16.84 3.86
C LEU A 247 12.64 -17.86 2.73
N GLN A 248 11.97 -18.97 3.02
CA GLN A 248 11.59 -19.91 1.98
C GLN A 248 10.52 -19.22 1.13
N LEU A 249 10.91 -18.76 -0.07
CA LEU A 249 9.96 -18.19 -1.01
C LEU A 249 8.91 -19.25 -1.33
N ASP A 250 7.62 -18.92 -1.19
CA ASP A 250 6.55 -19.86 -1.52
C ASP A 250 6.77 -20.40 -2.94
N SER A 251 6.71 -21.73 -3.09
CA SER A 251 7.00 -22.50 -4.32
C SER A 251 6.28 -22.06 -5.60
N GLN A 252 5.38 -21.08 -5.53
CA GLN A 252 4.67 -20.48 -6.66
C GLN A 252 5.44 -19.32 -7.32
N ILE A 253 6.38 -18.68 -6.63
CA ILE A 253 7.18 -17.53 -7.14
C ILE A 253 8.51 -17.97 -7.80
N ASP A 254 8.78 -19.28 -7.85
CA ASP A 254 9.98 -19.84 -8.50
C ASP A 254 10.06 -19.62 -10.04
N ARG A 255 9.03 -18.98 -10.64
CA ARG A 255 9.02 -18.62 -12.07
C ARG A 255 9.92 -17.44 -12.44
N PHE A 256 10.49 -16.73 -11.46
CA PHE A 256 11.49 -15.67 -11.69
C PHE A 256 12.95 -16.14 -11.52
N SER A 257 13.17 -17.44 -11.26
CA SER A 257 14.49 -18.08 -11.09
C SER A 257 15.49 -17.84 -12.26
N MET A 258 15.04 -17.43 -13.44
CA MET A 258 15.94 -17.07 -14.56
C MET A 258 16.60 -15.69 -14.45
N LEU A 259 16.20 -14.82 -13.49
CA LEU A 259 16.81 -13.50 -13.27
C LEU A 259 17.87 -13.49 -12.15
N ASN A 260 18.04 -14.59 -11.42
CA ASN A 260 19.00 -14.73 -10.32
C ASN A 260 20.49 -14.65 -10.73
N SER A 261 20.82 -14.52 -12.02
CA SER A 261 22.20 -14.45 -12.50
C SER A 261 22.72 -13.04 -12.80
N LEU A 262 21.88 -11.99 -12.67
CA LEU A 262 22.24 -10.63 -13.08
C LEU A 262 21.92 -9.51 -12.07
N LEU A 263 21.36 -9.83 -10.90
CA LEU A 263 21.05 -8.82 -9.88
C LEU A 263 21.61 -9.28 -8.52
N PRO A 264 22.31 -8.40 -7.78
CA PRO A 264 22.77 -8.71 -6.43
C PRO A 264 21.57 -9.03 -5.54
N VAL A 265 21.77 -9.99 -4.64
CA VAL A 265 20.83 -10.52 -3.63
C VAL A 265 19.92 -9.41 -3.10
N ILE A 266 18.62 -9.53 -3.33
CA ILE A 266 17.61 -8.57 -2.85
C ILE A 266 17.40 -8.83 -1.35
N PRO A 267 17.77 -7.90 -0.44
CA PRO A 267 17.46 -8.05 0.98
C PRO A 267 15.94 -7.92 1.17
N SER A 268 15.33 -8.89 1.85
CA SER A 268 13.91 -8.88 2.22
C SER A 268 13.72 -7.93 3.41
N LEU A 269 12.66 -7.10 3.44
CA LEU A 269 12.74 -5.86 4.21
C LEU A 269 11.42 -5.22 4.65
N MET A 270 11.23 -5.27 5.99
CA MET A 270 10.43 -4.41 6.89
C MET A 270 8.95 -4.68 7.03
N PHE A 271 8.45 -4.97 8.29
CA PHE A 271 7.17 -4.91 9.15
C PHE A 271 6.05 -6.01 9.21
N LYS A 272 5.44 -6.12 10.42
CA LYS A 272 4.29 -6.95 10.86
C LYS A 272 3.12 -6.08 11.33
N PRO A 273 1.91 -6.09 10.72
CA PRO A 273 0.72 -5.51 11.34
C PRO A 273 0.31 -6.34 12.58
N SER A 274 -0.02 -5.65 13.67
CA SER A 274 -0.27 -6.28 14.97
C SER A 274 -1.56 -7.11 14.99
N GLY A 275 -1.43 -8.41 15.24
CA GLY A 275 -2.51 -9.34 15.56
C GLY A 275 -2.03 -10.43 16.52
N SER A 276 -2.77 -10.57 17.62
CA SER A 276 -2.87 -11.70 18.56
C SER A 276 -1.65 -12.23 19.36
N THR A 277 -1.67 -11.80 20.64
CA THR A 277 -1.37 -12.54 21.89
C THR A 277 -0.03 -13.24 22.06
N LEU A 278 0.95 -12.48 22.55
CA LEU A 278 1.84 -13.00 23.60
C LEU A 278 1.55 -12.16 24.85
N ASP A 279 1.08 -12.82 25.91
CA ASP A 279 0.82 -12.13 27.17
C ASP A 279 2.13 -11.63 27.79
N ALA A 280 2.02 -10.69 28.72
CA ALA A 280 3.18 -10.08 29.35
C ALA A 280 3.99 -11.06 30.23
N ASP A 281 3.46 -12.26 30.51
CA ASP A 281 4.12 -13.28 31.33
C ASP A 281 5.02 -14.21 30.48
N ASP A 282 4.72 -14.41 29.18
CA ASP A 282 5.58 -15.17 28.26
C ASP A 282 6.88 -14.46 27.88
N ARG A 283 6.97 -13.14 28.08
CA ARG A 283 8.20 -12.36 27.85
C ARG A 283 9.27 -12.52 28.94
N MET A 284 8.94 -13.15 30.07
CA MET A 284 9.85 -13.30 31.21
C MET A 284 10.33 -14.74 31.46
N HIS A 285 9.85 -15.73 30.70
CA HIS A 285 10.24 -17.13 30.86
C HIS A 285 11.28 -17.67 29.86
N MET A 286 11.77 -16.84 28.93
CA MET A 286 12.86 -17.17 28.00
C MET A 286 14.28 -16.89 28.56
N LEU A 287 14.42 -16.60 29.85
CA LEU A 287 15.73 -16.30 30.46
C LEU A 287 16.47 -17.51 31.04
N ASN A 288 16.07 -18.76 30.74
CA ASN A 288 16.81 -19.90 31.31
C ASN A 288 16.94 -21.17 30.44
N ARG A 289 17.04 -21.02 29.12
CA ARG A 289 17.48 -22.14 28.26
C ARG A 289 18.72 -21.81 27.44
N TYR A 290 19.79 -21.43 28.15
CA TYR A 290 21.14 -21.47 27.63
C TYR A 290 21.63 -22.93 27.62
N THR A 291 21.44 -23.64 26.51
CA THR A 291 22.30 -24.80 26.19
C THR A 291 23.58 -24.26 25.56
N GLY A 292 24.73 -24.61 26.14
CA GLY A 292 26.02 -23.94 25.94
C GLY A 292 26.53 -23.74 24.50
N PRO A 293 27.61 -22.95 24.34
CA PRO A 293 27.98 -22.34 23.06
C PRO A 293 28.65 -23.34 22.11
N SER A 294 28.32 -23.26 20.82
CA SER A 294 29.34 -23.39 19.78
C SER A 294 30.20 -22.13 19.86
N SER A 295 31.29 -22.17 20.63
CA SER A 295 32.16 -21.03 20.95
C SER A 295 33.05 -20.54 19.79
N ALA A 296 32.68 -20.84 18.55
CA ALA A 296 33.32 -20.27 17.38
C ALA A 296 32.55 -19.00 16.96
N SER A 297 33.26 -17.88 16.87
CA SER A 297 32.77 -16.71 16.15
C SER A 297 32.47 -17.10 14.70
N LEU A 298 31.41 -16.55 14.14
CA LEU A 298 31.06 -16.77 12.74
C LEU A 298 31.27 -15.47 11.96
N THR A 299 32.04 -15.51 10.88
CA THR A 299 32.06 -14.40 9.91
C THR A 299 30.95 -14.65 8.89
N ILE A 300 30.13 -13.63 8.68
CA ILE A 300 29.06 -13.61 7.69
C ILE A 300 29.39 -12.58 6.61
N ASP A 301 29.06 -12.90 5.37
CA ASP A 301 29.24 -12.06 4.19
C ASP A 301 27.87 -11.60 3.65
N GLY A 302 27.85 -10.75 2.62
CA GLY A 302 26.62 -10.26 1.98
C GLY A 302 25.98 -9.07 2.70
N LEU A 303 26.79 -8.32 3.46
CA LEU A 303 26.37 -7.13 4.20
C LEU A 303 26.86 -5.83 3.56
N ASP A 304 27.16 -5.84 2.25
CA ASP A 304 27.71 -4.67 1.53
C ASP A 304 26.82 -3.43 1.68
N HIS A 305 25.50 -3.63 1.74
CA HIS A 305 24.53 -2.54 1.92
C HIS A 305 24.53 -1.96 3.34
N LEU A 306 25.18 -2.59 4.31
CA LEU A 306 25.30 -2.14 5.70
C LEU A 306 26.71 -1.66 6.06
N ASP A 307 27.63 -1.62 5.10
CA ASP A 307 29.03 -1.26 5.36
C ASP A 307 29.16 0.10 6.06
N GLY A 308 29.92 0.10 7.16
CA GLY A 308 30.15 1.28 7.99
C GLY A 308 28.96 1.67 8.89
N GLN A 309 27.86 0.91 8.91
CA GLN A 309 26.72 1.17 9.80
C GLN A 309 26.76 0.32 11.06
N VAL A 310 26.44 0.95 12.20
CA VAL A 310 26.15 0.21 13.42
C VAL A 310 24.86 -0.59 13.21
N SER A 311 25.00 -1.91 13.20
CA SER A 311 23.94 -2.87 12.87
C SER A 311 23.61 -3.72 14.08
N LYS A 312 22.31 -3.91 14.32
CA LYS A 312 21.77 -4.82 15.32
C LYS A 312 21.96 -6.26 14.88
N VAL A 313 22.29 -7.09 15.85
CA VAL A 313 22.48 -8.53 15.66
C VAL A 313 21.54 -9.27 16.59
N ILE A 314 20.80 -10.24 16.06
CA ILE A 314 19.99 -11.15 16.84
C ILE A 314 20.36 -12.57 16.41
N ILE A 315 20.68 -13.42 17.38
CA ILE A 315 21.03 -14.83 17.18
C ILE A 315 20.10 -15.66 18.05
N ASP A 316 19.39 -16.61 17.45
CA ASP A 316 18.46 -17.50 18.14
C ASP A 316 17.52 -16.72 19.09
N ASN A 317 16.87 -15.69 18.56
CA ASN A 317 15.96 -14.77 19.27
C ASN A 317 16.60 -14.00 20.44
N THR A 318 17.93 -13.97 20.53
CA THR A 318 18.67 -13.24 21.57
C THR A 318 19.46 -12.09 20.95
N VAL A 319 19.23 -10.87 21.44
CA VAL A 319 19.99 -9.68 21.04
C VAL A 319 21.46 -9.87 21.42
N GLN A 320 22.36 -9.60 20.46
CA GLN A 320 23.80 -9.62 20.63
C GLN A 320 24.36 -8.19 20.60
N PRO A 321 25.64 -7.99 20.96
CA PRO A 321 26.31 -6.71 20.73
C PRO A 321 26.25 -6.29 19.26
N ASP A 322 26.13 -4.98 19.05
CA ASP A 322 26.08 -4.39 17.71
C ASP A 322 27.39 -4.66 16.96
N VAL A 323 27.29 -4.85 15.65
CA VAL A 323 28.44 -4.99 14.75
C VAL A 323 28.45 -3.85 13.74
N THR A 324 29.62 -3.53 13.22
CA THR A 324 29.76 -2.59 12.10
C THR A 324 30.34 -3.36 10.91
N PRO A 325 29.51 -3.73 9.92
CA PRO A 325 29.99 -4.42 8.74
C PRO A 325 31.07 -3.61 8.00
N SER A 326 32.03 -4.32 7.43
CA SER A 326 33.11 -3.75 6.63
C SER A 326 33.48 -4.71 5.50
N SER A 327 33.59 -4.17 4.28
CA SER A 327 33.89 -4.94 3.08
C SER A 327 32.88 -6.08 2.85
N GLY A 328 31.61 -5.79 3.14
CA GLY A 328 30.50 -6.72 2.98
C GLY A 328 30.40 -7.81 4.04
N SER A 329 31.15 -7.71 5.12
CA SER A 329 31.25 -8.77 6.13
C SER A 329 31.18 -8.26 7.58
N ALA A 330 30.72 -9.11 8.50
CA ALA A 330 30.77 -8.87 9.94
C ALA A 330 31.05 -10.18 10.70
N THR A 331 31.67 -10.07 11.88
CA THR A 331 31.92 -11.23 12.75
C THR A 331 30.93 -11.23 13.92
N LEU A 332 30.14 -12.30 14.00
CA LEU A 332 29.26 -12.58 15.12
C LEU A 332 30.06 -13.21 16.27
N GLU A 333 29.76 -12.82 17.51
CA GLU A 333 30.47 -13.31 18.70
C GLU A 333 30.30 -14.82 18.96
N ARG A 334 29.28 -15.43 18.35
CA ARG A 334 28.96 -16.85 18.44
C ARG A 334 28.27 -17.32 17.16
N ALA A 335 28.46 -18.59 16.81
CA ALA A 335 27.70 -19.24 15.76
C ALA A 335 26.23 -19.53 16.18
N PRO A 336 25.24 -19.27 15.30
CA PRO A 336 23.84 -19.55 15.56
C PRO A 336 23.58 -21.06 15.64
N ALA A 337 22.61 -21.46 16.46
CA ALA A 337 22.10 -22.83 16.48
C ALA A 337 21.03 -23.04 15.39
N ASN A 338 20.18 -22.03 15.16
CA ASN A 338 19.06 -22.10 14.22
C ASN A 338 18.99 -20.86 13.32
N THR A 339 19.04 -19.66 13.90
CA THR A 339 18.79 -18.43 13.15
C THR A 339 19.74 -17.30 13.53
N TRP A 340 20.04 -16.45 12.55
CA TRP A 340 20.65 -15.15 12.80
C TRP A 340 20.06 -14.09 11.88
N GLN A 341 20.11 -12.85 12.35
CA GLN A 341 19.78 -11.68 11.54
C GLN A 341 20.69 -10.51 11.90
N VAL A 342 21.04 -9.74 10.87
CA VAL A 342 21.82 -8.51 10.99
C VAL A 342 21.17 -7.42 10.16
N GLY A 343 20.93 -6.25 10.75
CA GLY A 343 20.30 -5.12 10.08
C GLY A 343 20.38 -3.83 10.89
N LEU A 344 19.86 -2.74 10.35
CA LEU A 344 19.73 -1.47 11.05
C LEU A 344 18.69 -1.56 12.17
N ALA A 345 18.86 -0.70 13.18
CA ALA A 345 17.83 -0.50 14.18
C ALA A 345 16.62 0.19 13.55
N TRP A 346 15.42 -0.23 13.96
CA TRP A 346 14.21 0.53 13.68
C TRP A 346 14.36 1.98 14.17
N PRO A 347 13.87 2.97 13.40
CA PRO A 347 13.84 4.34 13.89
C PRO A 347 13.04 4.37 15.20
N VAL A 348 13.64 4.98 16.22
CA VAL A 348 12.96 5.18 17.49
C VAL A 348 11.96 6.31 17.26
N VAL A 349 10.66 5.98 17.28
CA VAL A 349 9.57 6.98 17.20
C VAL A 349 9.40 7.64 18.57
N ASP A 350 10.45 8.33 19.02
CA ASP A 350 10.44 9.11 20.24
C ASP A 350 10.57 10.58 19.85
N GLY A 351 9.52 11.35 20.13
CA GLY A 351 9.65 12.80 20.29
C GLY A 351 10.50 13.12 21.52
N GLY A 352 11.81 12.85 21.47
CA GLY A 352 12.80 13.30 22.45
C GLY A 352 12.65 12.83 23.90
N THR A 353 11.67 11.99 24.26
CA THR A 353 11.47 11.53 25.65
C THR A 353 11.15 10.04 25.73
N GLY A 354 12.14 9.19 25.45
CA GLY A 354 12.33 7.83 26.02
C GLY A 354 11.09 6.97 26.28
N ILE A 355 10.10 6.99 25.40
CA ILE A 355 8.84 6.25 25.48
C ILE A 355 8.44 5.95 24.06
N VAL A 356 8.44 4.68 23.69
CA VAL A 356 7.91 4.17 22.42
C VAL A 356 6.45 4.62 22.29
N HIS A 357 6.20 5.63 21.47
CA HIS A 357 4.86 5.94 21.01
C HIS A 357 4.55 4.99 19.84
N ILE A 358 4.11 3.75 20.13
CA ILE A 358 3.13 3.14 19.23
C ILE A 358 1.88 3.99 19.45
N GLN A 359 1.76 5.08 18.69
CA GLN A 359 0.53 5.86 18.69
C GLN A 359 -0.49 5.07 17.86
N GLN A 360 -0.95 3.95 18.41
CA GLN A 360 -2.26 3.41 18.07
C GLN A 360 -3.25 4.48 18.52
N LEU A 361 -3.58 5.37 17.59
CA LEU A 361 -4.68 6.30 17.75
C LEU A 361 -5.96 5.47 17.99
N PRO A 362 -6.90 5.97 18.80
CA PRO A 362 -8.08 5.21 19.15
C PRO A 362 -8.72 4.63 17.89
N VAL A 363 -8.99 3.32 17.91
CA VAL A 363 -9.89 2.70 16.95
C VAL A 363 -11.18 3.51 17.01
N VAL A 364 -11.46 4.25 15.94
CA VAL A 364 -12.71 5.00 15.83
C VAL A 364 -13.74 3.99 15.36
N ALA A 365 -14.33 3.29 16.32
CA ALA A 365 -15.55 2.53 16.09
C ALA A 365 -16.72 3.52 15.90
N SER A 366 -16.75 4.22 14.77
CA SER A 366 -17.94 4.89 14.23
C SER A 366 -17.64 5.42 12.83
N LEU A 367 -18.07 4.69 11.80
CA LEU A 367 -18.46 5.31 10.54
C LEU A 367 -19.86 5.96 10.73
N PRO A 368 -20.25 6.93 9.87
CA PRO A 368 -21.43 7.77 10.10
C PRO A 368 -22.70 6.95 10.35
N GLU A 369 -23.53 7.39 11.30
CA GLU A 369 -24.86 6.80 11.51
C GLU A 369 -25.72 6.93 10.25
N GLY A 370 -26.11 5.80 9.66
CA GLY A 370 -27.01 5.76 8.51
C GLY A 370 -26.98 4.43 7.77
N ALA A 371 -27.50 3.39 8.43
CA ALA A 371 -27.91 2.14 7.77
C ALA A 371 -29.27 2.30 7.09
#